data_AF-A0A3M6W9S0-F1
#
_entry.id   AF-A0A3M6W9S0-F1
#
_cell.length_a   1.000
_cell.length_b   1.000
_cell.length_c   1.000
_cell.angle_alpha   90.00
_cell.angle_beta   90.00
_cell.angle_gamma   90.00
#
_symmetry.space_group_name_H-M   'P 1'
#
loop_
_entity.id
_entity.type
_entity.pdbx_description
1 polymer ?
#
loop_
_entity_poly.entity_id
_entity_poly.type
_entity_poly.pdbx_seq_one_letter_code
_entity_poly.pdbx_strand_id
1 'polypeptide(L)'
;PWESNYTLKSQLDTYDQFAIDGTYFRHKTGLYHIYSCWYTAYESWPANLCISKMSDPWTVESNVTERQLLSVPSNPWEKTPYGRSYNERLSSNEGPQQLTNPKTGQEFVIYSAARSDNRNYCLGQLELVGEDPMNNQDWKKRNEGCVFYQNALEDAFGVGHASFTTSPDGRESWIVYHGMRNPYTGWAARDIRAQKFEWNEDGTPNFPRPGYGPYEVPSGTNATMKI
;
A
#
# COMPACT_ATOMS: atom_id res chain seq x y z
N PRO A 1 8.29 25.04 16.40
CA PRO A 1 7.04 24.38 16.84
C PRO A 1 5.99 24.48 15.72
N TRP A 2 5.41 23.36 15.33
CA TRP A 2 4.29 23.37 14.38
C TRP A 2 3.03 23.74 15.18
N GLU A 3 2.51 24.95 15.00
CA GLU A 3 1.18 25.32 15.50
C GLU A 3 0.15 24.76 14.53
N SER A 4 -0.57 23.72 14.96
CA SER A 4 -1.56 23.03 14.14
C SER A 4 -2.88 22.92 14.90
N ASN A 5 -3.97 23.36 14.27
CA ASN A 5 -5.33 23.13 14.76
C ASN A 5 -5.91 21.89 14.08
N TYR A 6 -6.35 20.91 14.88
CA TYR A 6 -7.02 19.71 14.40
C TYR A 6 -8.49 19.72 14.82
N THR A 7 -9.37 19.25 13.95
CA THR A 7 -10.80 19.07 14.26
C THR A 7 -11.21 17.70 13.77
N LEU A 8 -11.74 16.86 14.67
CA LEU A 8 -12.35 15.59 14.30
C LEU A 8 -13.61 15.87 13.47
N LYS A 9 -13.71 15.25 12.29
CA LYS A 9 -14.90 15.36 11.43
C LYS A 9 -15.94 14.33 11.83
N SER A 10 -15.67 13.07 11.53
CA SER A 10 -16.50 11.92 11.87
C SER A 10 -15.68 10.65 11.68
N GLN A 11 -16.22 9.51 12.14
CA GLN A 11 -15.85 8.23 11.54
C GLN A 11 -16.29 8.26 10.08
N LEU A 12 -15.40 7.88 9.16
CA LEU A 12 -15.78 7.70 7.77
C LEU A 12 -16.67 6.45 7.69
N ASP A 13 -17.95 6.63 7.35
CA ASP A 13 -18.88 5.52 7.24
C ASP A 13 -18.64 4.75 5.95
N THR A 14 -18.09 3.55 6.09
CA THR A 14 -17.93 2.55 5.03
C THR A 14 -18.90 1.39 5.23
N TYR A 15 -20.18 1.75 5.42
CA TYR A 15 -21.34 0.85 5.50
C TYR A 15 -21.41 0.03 6.79
N ASP A 16 -20.88 0.55 7.90
CA ASP A 16 -20.76 -0.18 9.17
C ASP A 16 -20.08 -1.56 9.03
N GLN A 17 -19.07 -1.64 8.16
CA GLN A 17 -18.25 -2.84 7.93
C GLN A 17 -16.80 -2.60 8.34
N PHE A 18 -16.05 -3.68 8.56
CA PHE A 18 -14.61 -3.61 8.81
C PHE A 18 -13.92 -2.83 7.70
N ALA A 19 -13.21 -1.77 8.09
CA ALA A 19 -12.41 -0.92 7.22
C ALA A 19 -11.19 -0.40 7.98
N ILE A 20 -10.00 -0.58 7.40
CA ILE A 20 -8.74 0.01 7.89
C ILE A 20 -7.88 0.48 6.73
N ASP A 21 -6.80 1.20 7.05
CA ASP A 21 -5.74 1.57 6.10
C ASP A 21 -6.23 2.37 4.89
N GLY A 22 -7.23 3.21 5.10
CA GLY A 22 -7.83 3.99 4.03
C GLY A 22 -6.86 5.03 3.45
N THR A 23 -6.75 5.06 2.12
CA THR A 23 -6.03 6.08 1.36
C THR A 23 -6.96 6.81 0.41
N TYR A 24 -6.59 8.03 0.04
CA TYR A 24 -7.26 8.73 -1.05
C TYR A 24 -6.67 8.30 -2.38
N PHE A 25 -7.54 7.94 -3.32
CA PHE A 25 -7.19 7.82 -4.72
C PHE A 25 -7.78 9.01 -5.46
N ARG A 26 -6.91 9.93 -5.90
CA ARG A 26 -7.30 11.13 -6.63
C ARG A 26 -7.23 10.83 -8.11
N HIS A 27 -8.36 10.91 -8.79
CA HIS A 27 -8.47 10.69 -10.22
C HIS A 27 -9.17 11.88 -10.89
N LYS A 28 -9.05 12.03 -12.20
CA LYS A 28 -9.67 13.16 -12.93
C LYS A 28 -11.20 13.20 -12.80
N THR A 29 -11.84 12.07 -12.50
CA THR A 29 -13.30 11.96 -12.32
C THR A 29 -13.77 12.21 -10.89
N GLY A 30 -12.86 12.34 -9.92
CA GLY A 30 -13.22 12.61 -8.53
C GLY A 30 -12.26 12.06 -7.49
N LEU A 31 -12.71 12.12 -6.24
CA LEU A 31 -12.02 11.56 -5.09
C LEU A 31 -12.60 10.19 -4.76
N TYR A 32 -11.72 9.23 -4.48
CA TYR A 32 -12.10 7.88 -4.12
C TYR A 32 -11.38 7.46 -2.84
N HIS A 33 -11.99 6.55 -2.10
CA HIS A 33 -11.41 5.94 -0.92
C HIS A 33 -11.04 4.50 -1.25
N ILE A 34 -9.75 4.14 -1.18
CA ILE A 34 -9.30 2.75 -1.30
C ILE A 34 -8.86 2.29 0.08
N TYR A 35 -9.36 1.14 0.54
CA TYR A 35 -9.17 0.69 1.92
C TYR A 35 -9.20 -0.83 2.04
N SER A 36 -8.60 -1.35 3.12
CA SER A 36 -8.68 -2.74 3.50
C SER A 36 -10.07 -3.03 4.07
N CYS A 37 -10.78 -4.01 3.51
CA CYS A 37 -12.17 -4.30 3.82
C CYS A 37 -12.44 -5.80 3.96
N TRP A 38 -13.51 -6.16 4.65
CA TRP A 38 -14.14 -7.48 4.49
C TRP A 38 -15.17 -7.46 3.36
N TYR A 39 -15.49 -8.63 2.81
CA TYR A 39 -16.47 -8.75 1.73
C TYR A 39 -17.88 -8.36 2.23
N THR A 40 -18.27 -8.81 3.42
CA THR A 40 -19.51 -8.40 4.09
C THR A 40 -19.29 -8.08 5.56
N ALA A 41 -20.32 -7.51 6.23
CA ALA A 41 -20.32 -7.25 7.66
C ALA A 41 -20.11 -8.49 8.54
N TYR A 42 -20.38 -9.69 8.01
CA TYR A 42 -20.41 -10.94 8.77
C TYR A 42 -19.27 -11.90 8.43
N GLU A 43 -18.40 -11.52 7.49
CA GLU A 43 -17.25 -12.33 7.10
C GLU A 43 -15.97 -11.74 7.65
N SER A 44 -15.48 -12.33 8.74
CA SER A 44 -14.14 -12.03 9.22
C SER A 44 -13.12 -12.79 8.39
N TRP A 45 -12.43 -12.10 7.47
CA TRP A 45 -11.36 -12.61 6.58
C TRP A 45 -11.84 -13.24 5.25
N PRO A 46 -11.03 -13.18 4.17
CA PRO A 46 -9.77 -12.41 4.06
C PRO A 46 -10.02 -10.90 4.07
N ALA A 47 -8.97 -10.12 4.33
CA ALA A 47 -9.00 -8.67 4.07
C ALA A 47 -8.71 -8.44 2.58
N ASN A 48 -9.55 -7.63 1.93
CA ASN A 48 -9.51 -7.30 0.51
C ASN A 48 -9.27 -5.80 0.34
N LEU A 49 -9.00 -5.34 -0.88
CA LEU A 49 -9.06 -3.91 -1.20
C LEU A 49 -10.42 -3.58 -1.79
N CYS A 50 -11.09 -2.62 -1.16
CA CYS A 50 -12.31 -2.01 -1.67
C CYS A 50 -12.05 -0.59 -2.16
N ILE A 51 -12.89 -0.12 -3.06
CA ILE A 51 -12.97 1.28 -3.46
C ILE A 51 -14.42 1.79 -3.40
N SER A 52 -14.58 3.02 -2.89
CA SER A 52 -15.83 3.77 -2.94
C SER A 52 -15.57 5.21 -3.39
N LYS A 53 -16.51 5.81 -4.11
CA LYS A 53 -16.44 7.23 -4.47
C LYS A 53 -16.74 8.11 -3.26
N MET A 54 -16.11 9.27 -3.19
CA MET A 54 -16.30 10.26 -2.12
C MET A 54 -16.84 11.57 -2.69
N SER A 55 -17.77 12.20 -1.98
CA SER A 55 -18.28 13.54 -2.31
C SER A 55 -17.42 14.65 -1.71
N ASP A 56 -16.76 14.36 -0.58
CA ASP A 56 -15.76 15.19 0.08
C ASP A 56 -14.74 14.29 0.82
N PRO A 57 -13.65 14.82 1.40
CA PRO A 57 -12.62 13.99 2.02
C PRO A 57 -13.06 13.14 3.24
N TRP A 58 -14.28 13.27 3.75
CA TRP A 58 -14.77 12.52 4.91
C TRP A 58 -16.19 11.96 4.73
N THR A 59 -16.74 11.97 3.49
CA THR A 59 -18.08 11.46 3.17
C THR A 59 -18.03 10.52 1.96
N VAL A 60 -18.41 9.26 2.17
CA VAL A 60 -18.58 8.28 1.09
C VAL A 60 -19.88 8.57 0.33
N GLU A 61 -19.80 8.68 -0.99
CA GLU A 61 -20.93 8.96 -1.89
C GLU A 61 -21.59 7.67 -2.38
N SER A 62 -20.78 6.66 -2.74
CA SER A 62 -21.28 5.37 -3.23
C SER A 62 -22.01 4.61 -2.13
N ASN A 63 -23.06 3.86 -2.46
CA ASN A 63 -23.69 2.91 -1.52
C ASN A 63 -22.99 1.54 -1.52
N VAL A 64 -23.37 0.65 -0.60
CA VAL A 64 -22.74 -0.68 -0.42
C VAL A 64 -22.82 -1.57 -1.67
N THR A 65 -23.83 -1.40 -2.53
CA THR A 65 -23.98 -2.15 -3.79
C THR A 65 -23.11 -1.59 -4.91
N GLU A 66 -22.66 -0.34 -4.79
CA GLU A 66 -21.76 0.32 -5.74
C GLU A 66 -20.27 0.17 -5.35
N ARG A 67 -19.96 -0.09 -4.07
CA ARG A 67 -18.59 -0.40 -3.61
C ARG A 67 -18.01 -1.54 -4.43
N GLN A 68 -16.81 -1.34 -4.98
CA GLN A 68 -16.11 -2.37 -5.73
C GLN A 68 -15.03 -3.05 -4.88
N LEU A 69 -14.74 -4.31 -5.20
CA LEU A 69 -13.54 -5.00 -4.75
C LEU A 69 -12.48 -4.91 -5.86
N LEU A 70 -11.37 -4.23 -5.57
CA LEU A 70 -10.25 -4.08 -6.50
C LEU A 70 -9.26 -5.24 -6.43
N SER A 71 -9.06 -5.80 -5.24
CA SER A 71 -8.18 -6.95 -5.08
C SER A 71 -8.63 -7.85 -3.95
N VAL A 72 -8.65 -9.14 -4.26
CA VAL A 72 -8.78 -10.23 -3.30
C VAL A 72 -7.46 -11.01 -3.27
N PRO A 73 -7.02 -11.56 -2.12
CA PRO A 73 -5.77 -12.31 -2.03
C PRO A 73 -5.91 -13.68 -2.71
N SER A 74 -5.86 -13.70 -4.04
CA SER A 74 -6.06 -14.87 -4.88
C SER A 74 -4.75 -15.61 -5.17
N ASN A 75 -3.63 -14.88 -5.29
CA ASN A 75 -2.35 -15.49 -5.62
C ASN A 75 -1.72 -16.19 -4.40
N PRO A 76 -0.93 -17.25 -4.60
CA PRO A 76 -0.25 -17.95 -3.51
C PRO A 76 0.63 -17.05 -2.63
N TRP A 77 1.30 -16.05 -3.23
CA TRP A 77 2.16 -15.10 -2.51
C TRP A 77 1.40 -14.07 -1.67
N GLU A 78 0.10 -13.88 -1.95
CA GLU A 78 -0.79 -13.01 -1.14
C GLU A 78 -1.32 -13.75 0.10
N LYS A 79 -1.14 -15.06 0.11
CA LYS A 79 -1.52 -15.96 1.18
C LYS A 79 -0.28 -16.32 1.98
N THR A 80 -0.44 -16.63 3.27
CA THR A 80 0.70 -16.94 4.14
C THR A 80 0.80 -18.43 4.43
N PRO A 81 1.72 -19.17 3.79
CA PRO A 81 2.13 -20.48 4.27
C PRO A 81 3.37 -20.36 5.17
N TYR A 82 3.19 -20.33 6.49
CA TYR A 82 4.25 -20.73 7.44
C TYR A 82 3.66 -21.07 8.83
N GLY A 83 3.75 -22.34 9.23
CA GLY A 83 3.53 -22.78 10.62
C GLY A 83 2.10 -22.69 11.18
N ARG A 84 1.07 -22.39 10.38
CA ARG A 84 -0.33 -22.30 10.82
C ARG A 84 -1.23 -23.25 10.04
N SER A 85 -2.12 -23.96 10.76
CA SER A 85 -2.98 -25.03 10.22
C SER A 85 -4.11 -24.54 9.30
N TYR A 86 -4.38 -23.23 9.25
CA TYR A 86 -5.47 -22.63 8.48
C TYR A 86 -4.94 -21.44 7.64
N ASN A 87 -4.73 -21.70 6.35
CA ASN A 87 -3.99 -20.85 5.39
C ASN A 87 -4.83 -19.67 4.84
N GLU A 88 -6.15 -19.79 4.80
CA GLU A 88 -7.03 -18.79 4.13
C GLU A 88 -7.53 -17.69 5.07
N ARG A 89 -7.76 -17.99 6.35
CA ARG A 89 -8.28 -17.03 7.35
C ARG A 89 -7.31 -15.90 7.73
N LEU A 90 -6.10 -15.91 7.19
CA LEU A 90 -5.05 -14.93 7.48
C LEU A 90 -4.38 -14.49 6.18
N SER A 91 -5.16 -14.20 5.14
CA SER A 91 -4.64 -13.51 3.94
C SER A 91 -5.19 -12.09 3.92
N SER A 92 -4.32 -11.12 3.62
CA SER A 92 -4.70 -9.71 3.55
C SER A 92 -4.25 -9.13 2.22
N ASN A 93 -5.07 -8.26 1.64
CA ASN A 93 -4.62 -7.13 0.85
C ASN A 93 -4.98 -5.88 1.65
N GLU A 94 -3.99 -5.12 2.10
CA GLU A 94 -4.15 -3.99 3.03
C GLU A 94 -3.13 -2.90 2.75
N GLY A 95 -3.11 -1.79 3.51
CA GLY A 95 -2.18 -0.68 3.30
C GLY A 95 -2.09 -0.18 1.85
N PRO A 96 -3.21 0.11 1.15
CA PRO A 96 -3.16 0.66 -0.20
C PRO A 96 -2.55 2.06 -0.20
N GLN A 97 -1.77 2.35 -1.22
CA GLN A 97 -1.18 3.66 -1.45
C GLN A 97 -1.18 3.99 -2.94
N GLN A 98 -1.77 5.14 -3.30
CA GLN A 98 -1.68 5.67 -4.66
C GLN A 98 -0.23 6.05 -4.97
N LEU A 99 0.21 5.67 -6.16
CA LEU A 99 1.48 6.08 -6.76
C LEU A 99 1.23 6.44 -8.23
N THR A 100 1.55 7.68 -8.60
CA THR A 100 1.40 8.15 -9.99
C THR A 100 2.78 8.35 -10.60
N ASN A 101 2.99 7.82 -11.79
CA ASN A 101 4.21 8.11 -12.54
C ASN A 101 4.19 9.58 -12.99
N PRO A 102 5.14 10.42 -12.57
CA PRO A 102 5.12 11.86 -12.87
C PRO A 102 5.40 12.17 -14.35
N LYS A 103 5.94 11.23 -15.12
CA LYS A 103 6.27 11.39 -16.55
C LYS A 103 5.17 10.87 -17.46
N THR A 104 4.61 9.70 -17.16
CA THR A 104 3.61 9.04 -18.02
C THR A 104 2.17 9.30 -17.58
N GLY A 105 1.97 9.70 -16.31
CA GLY A 105 0.64 9.87 -15.73
C GLY A 105 -0.05 8.56 -15.35
N GLN A 106 0.60 7.39 -15.52
CA GLN A 106 0.05 6.11 -15.09
C GLN A 106 -0.22 6.09 -13.59
N GLU A 107 -1.36 5.52 -13.21
CA GLU A 107 -1.84 5.47 -11.83
C GLU A 107 -1.79 4.04 -11.30
N PHE A 108 -1.07 3.89 -10.20
CA PHE A 108 -0.89 2.62 -9.52
C PHE A 108 -1.48 2.69 -8.11
N VAL A 109 -1.90 1.53 -7.62
CA VAL A 109 -2.11 1.28 -6.19
C VAL A 109 -1.14 0.21 -5.76
N ILE A 110 -0.19 0.60 -4.92
CA ILE A 110 0.71 -0.34 -4.25
C ILE A 110 0.06 -0.73 -2.94
N TYR A 111 0.00 -2.02 -2.65
CA TYR A 111 -0.68 -2.52 -1.47
C TYR A 111 0.13 -3.63 -0.83
N SER A 112 -0.12 -3.91 0.44
CA SER A 112 0.54 -4.99 1.16
C SER A 112 -0.23 -6.28 1.07
N ALA A 113 0.48 -7.40 0.92
CA ALA A 113 -0.10 -8.73 0.85
C ALA A 113 0.55 -9.69 1.86
N ALA A 114 -0.07 -10.86 2.04
CA ALA A 114 0.28 -11.81 3.10
C ALA A 114 0.07 -11.21 4.49
N ARG A 115 0.83 -11.63 5.51
CA ARG A 115 0.60 -11.25 6.91
C ARG A 115 1.68 -10.36 7.49
N SER A 116 1.26 -9.23 8.05
CA SER A 116 2.11 -8.17 8.60
C SER A 116 2.95 -8.56 9.82
N ASP A 117 2.70 -9.74 10.40
CA ASP A 117 3.44 -10.27 11.56
C ASP A 117 4.55 -11.23 11.20
N ASN A 118 4.87 -11.43 9.91
CA ASN A 118 5.94 -12.35 9.52
C ASN A 118 6.70 -11.93 8.26
N ARG A 119 7.70 -12.75 7.91
CA ARG A 119 8.65 -12.49 6.82
C ARG A 119 8.04 -12.40 5.41
N ASN A 120 6.88 -13.00 5.18
CA ASN A 120 6.27 -13.09 3.86
C ASN A 120 5.48 -11.84 3.48
N TYR A 121 5.26 -10.90 4.41
CA TYR A 121 4.65 -9.62 4.09
C TYR A 121 5.44 -8.92 2.98
N CYS A 122 4.73 -8.49 1.95
CA CYS A 122 5.30 -7.95 0.72
C CYS A 122 4.35 -6.94 0.08
N LEU A 123 4.79 -6.24 -0.96
CA LEU A 123 3.94 -5.33 -1.73
C LEU A 123 3.48 -5.96 -3.06
N GLY A 124 2.18 -5.87 -3.34
CA GLY A 124 1.56 -6.08 -4.65
C GLY A 124 1.28 -4.76 -5.37
N GLN A 125 0.81 -4.85 -6.61
CA GLN A 125 0.52 -3.70 -7.47
C GLN A 125 -0.77 -3.92 -8.27
N LEU A 126 -1.61 -2.88 -8.28
CA LEU A 126 -2.66 -2.66 -9.26
C LEU A 126 -2.29 -1.46 -10.14
N GLU A 127 -2.62 -1.51 -11.41
CA GLU A 127 -2.53 -0.39 -12.36
C GLU A 127 -3.93 -0.09 -12.90
N LEU A 128 -4.36 1.17 -12.85
CA LEU A 128 -5.58 1.59 -13.55
C LEU A 128 -5.23 1.75 -15.03
N VAL A 129 -5.63 0.76 -15.85
CA VAL A 129 -5.38 0.72 -17.30
C VAL A 129 -6.57 1.22 -18.13
N GLY A 130 -7.74 1.31 -17.51
CA GLY A 130 -8.93 1.96 -18.07
C GLY A 130 -9.12 3.38 -17.51
N GLU A 131 -10.38 3.80 -17.41
CA GLU A 131 -10.76 5.20 -17.17
C GLU A 131 -11.69 5.37 -15.97
N ASP A 132 -12.27 4.29 -15.45
CA ASP A 132 -13.19 4.32 -14.31
C ASP A 132 -12.61 3.57 -13.10
N PRO A 133 -12.18 4.29 -12.04
CA PRO A 133 -11.72 3.66 -10.80
C PRO A 133 -12.77 2.76 -10.14
N MET A 134 -14.07 2.99 -10.39
CA MET A 134 -15.19 2.18 -9.89
C MET A 134 -15.58 1.04 -10.85
N ASN A 135 -14.80 0.78 -11.89
CA ASN A 135 -14.91 -0.42 -12.71
C ASN A 135 -13.73 -1.35 -12.44
N ASN A 136 -13.95 -2.49 -11.77
CA ASN A 136 -12.87 -3.44 -11.47
C ASN A 136 -12.16 -3.98 -12.73
N GLN A 137 -12.83 -4.01 -13.90
CA GLN A 137 -12.19 -4.47 -15.15
C GLN A 137 -11.15 -3.48 -15.69
N ASP A 138 -11.18 -2.23 -15.23
CA ASP A 138 -10.21 -1.20 -15.63
C ASP A 138 -8.91 -1.31 -14.81
N TRP A 139 -8.85 -2.22 -13.83
CA TRP A 139 -7.67 -2.45 -13.00
C TRP A 139 -6.94 -3.72 -13.44
N LYS A 140 -5.64 -3.56 -13.73
CA LYS A 140 -4.74 -4.67 -14.00
C LYS A 140 -3.94 -5.01 -12.74
N LYS A 141 -4.18 -6.19 -12.20
CA LYS A 141 -3.38 -6.77 -11.11
C LYS A 141 -2.11 -7.43 -11.65
N ARG A 142 -0.97 -7.14 -11.04
CA ARG A 142 0.30 -7.86 -11.31
C ARG A 142 0.30 -9.21 -10.58
N ASN A 143 0.10 -10.30 -11.31
CA ASN A 143 -0.04 -11.64 -10.73
C ASN A 143 1.30 -12.39 -10.60
N GLU A 144 2.35 -11.93 -11.28
CA GLU A 144 3.66 -12.57 -11.38
C GLU A 144 4.42 -12.60 -10.03
N GLY A 145 3.97 -11.83 -9.04
CA GLY A 145 4.56 -11.81 -7.70
C GLY A 145 4.55 -10.43 -7.05
N CYS A 146 5.07 -10.37 -5.84
CA CYS A 146 5.29 -9.11 -5.14
C CYS A 146 6.26 -8.20 -5.93
N VAL A 147 5.97 -6.90 -5.99
CA VAL A 147 6.87 -5.89 -6.56
C VAL A 147 7.97 -5.46 -5.59
N PHE A 148 7.77 -5.70 -4.29
CA PHE A 148 8.76 -5.46 -3.24
C PHE A 148 8.60 -6.51 -2.14
N TYR A 149 9.67 -7.23 -1.81
CA TYR A 149 9.61 -8.40 -0.93
C TYR A 149 10.93 -8.65 -0.23
N GLN A 150 10.90 -9.47 0.82
CA GLN A 150 12.05 -9.80 1.67
C GLN A 150 13.37 -10.02 0.90
N ASN A 151 14.46 -9.53 1.48
CA ASN A 151 15.84 -9.76 1.06
C ASN A 151 16.61 -10.43 2.21
N ALA A 152 16.68 -11.77 2.15
CA ALA A 152 17.32 -12.56 3.20
C ALA A 152 18.84 -12.33 3.29
N LEU A 153 19.49 -11.86 2.23
CA LEU A 153 20.93 -11.57 2.24
C LEU A 153 21.27 -10.32 3.08
N GLU A 154 20.28 -9.46 3.32
CA GLU A 154 20.42 -8.21 4.08
C GLU A 154 19.62 -8.23 5.38
N ASP A 155 19.09 -9.40 5.78
CA ASP A 155 18.17 -9.55 6.91
C ASP A 155 16.95 -8.61 6.85
N ALA A 156 16.43 -8.33 5.65
CA ALA A 156 15.27 -7.46 5.48
C ALA A 156 14.04 -8.32 5.17
N PHE A 157 13.15 -8.49 6.13
CA PHE A 157 11.97 -9.35 6.01
C PHE A 157 10.67 -8.56 6.17
N GLY A 158 9.54 -9.17 5.76
CA GLY A 158 8.19 -8.70 6.09
C GLY A 158 7.99 -7.21 5.78
N VAL A 159 8.24 -6.83 4.53
CA VAL A 159 8.26 -5.43 4.11
C VAL A 159 6.89 -5.01 3.59
N GLY A 160 6.38 -3.86 4.03
CA GLY A 160 5.09 -3.41 3.54
C GLY A 160 4.58 -2.10 4.13
N HIS A 161 3.28 -1.90 3.94
CA HIS A 161 2.48 -0.71 4.23
C HIS A 161 3.26 0.56 3.86
N ALA A 162 3.61 0.62 2.57
CA ALA A 162 4.50 1.64 2.05
C ALA A 162 3.76 2.94 1.72
N SER A 163 4.47 4.05 1.86
CA SER A 163 4.13 5.35 1.30
C SER A 163 5.22 5.81 0.32
N PHE A 164 4.92 6.85 -0.45
CA PHE A 164 5.84 7.38 -1.45
C PHE A 164 6.01 8.88 -1.24
N THR A 165 7.23 9.35 -1.45
CA THR A 165 7.58 10.77 -1.40
C THR A 165 8.65 11.08 -2.44
N THR A 166 8.98 12.36 -2.57
CA THR A 166 10.10 12.82 -3.39
C THR A 166 11.23 13.37 -2.52
N SER A 167 12.43 13.43 -3.09
CA SER A 167 13.53 14.16 -2.47
C SER A 167 13.19 15.65 -2.32
N PRO A 168 13.85 16.40 -1.40
CA PRO A 168 13.61 17.84 -1.21
C PRO A 168 13.68 18.69 -2.49
N ASP A 169 14.50 18.33 -3.46
CA ASP A 169 14.62 19.00 -4.75
C ASP A 169 13.70 18.42 -5.85
N GLY A 170 12.87 17.44 -5.52
CA GLY A 170 11.89 16.80 -6.40
C GLY A 170 12.47 15.89 -7.47
N ARG A 171 13.79 15.59 -7.45
CA ARG A 171 14.45 14.84 -8.53
C ARG A 171 14.40 13.33 -8.37
N GLU A 172 14.16 12.83 -7.16
CA GLU A 172 14.16 11.40 -6.86
C GLU A 172 12.82 10.93 -6.31
N SER A 173 12.46 9.70 -6.63
CA SER A 173 11.32 9.01 -6.06
C SER A 173 11.77 8.10 -4.92
N TRP A 174 11.07 8.16 -3.79
CA TRP A 174 11.43 7.44 -2.57
C TRP A 174 10.25 6.61 -2.07
N ILE A 175 10.52 5.33 -1.79
CA ILE A 175 9.60 4.47 -1.06
C ILE A 175 9.94 4.58 0.43
N VAL A 176 8.92 4.78 1.26
CA VAL A 176 9.00 4.70 2.71
C VAL A 176 8.17 3.50 3.14
N TYR A 177 8.74 2.58 3.89
CA TYR A 177 8.08 1.31 4.22
C TYR A 177 8.53 0.83 5.59
N HIS A 178 7.76 -0.07 6.20
CA HIS A 178 8.25 -0.80 7.36
C HIS A 178 8.81 -2.16 6.96
N GLY A 179 9.75 -2.69 7.75
CA GLY A 179 10.19 -4.07 7.63
C GLY A 179 10.75 -4.56 8.97
N MET A 180 11.15 -5.83 9.02
CA MET A 180 11.71 -6.45 10.22
C MET A 180 13.08 -7.08 9.95
N ARG A 181 13.98 -6.98 10.94
CA ARG A 181 15.25 -7.74 10.94
C ARG A 181 15.09 -9.13 11.51
N ASN A 182 14.35 -9.22 12.62
CA ASN A 182 13.97 -10.48 13.25
C ASN A 182 12.53 -10.84 12.82
N PRO A 183 12.32 -11.85 11.96
CA PRO A 183 10.99 -12.21 11.49
C PRO A 183 10.17 -13.03 12.49
N TYR A 184 10.68 -13.30 13.69
CA TYR A 184 10.07 -14.21 14.66
C TYR A 184 9.35 -13.49 15.82
N THR A 185 9.55 -12.19 16.00
CA THR A 185 8.96 -11.40 17.10
C THR A 185 7.71 -10.62 16.69
N GLY A 186 7.17 -10.90 15.50
CA GLY A 186 5.92 -10.31 15.02
C GLY A 186 5.98 -8.79 14.84
N TRP A 187 4.86 -8.13 15.10
CA TRP A 187 4.70 -6.69 14.86
C TRP A 187 5.68 -5.79 15.60
N ALA A 188 6.22 -6.24 16.74
CA ALA A 188 7.20 -5.48 17.53
C ALA A 188 8.59 -5.39 16.86
N ALA A 189 8.84 -6.20 15.82
CA ALA A 189 10.10 -6.22 15.09
C ALA A 189 10.21 -5.13 14.01
N ARG A 190 9.13 -4.39 13.77
CA ARG A 190 9.03 -3.48 12.62
C ARG A 190 9.74 -2.16 12.89
N ASP A 191 10.59 -1.77 11.95
CA ASP A 191 11.23 -0.45 11.87
C ASP A 191 10.86 0.21 10.54
N ILE A 192 11.01 1.54 10.46
CA ILE A 192 10.71 2.33 9.26
C ILE A 192 12.00 2.54 8.46
N ARG A 193 11.90 2.43 7.14
CA ARG A 193 13.00 2.55 6.18
C ARG A 193 12.57 3.43 5.02
N ALA A 194 13.54 4.04 4.36
CA ALA A 194 13.33 4.73 3.10
C ALA A 194 14.42 4.35 2.10
N GLN A 195 14.05 4.15 0.85
CA GLN A 195 14.98 3.84 -0.24
C GLN A 195 14.56 4.55 -1.51
N LYS A 196 15.53 5.03 -2.29
CA LYS A 196 15.27 5.54 -3.64
C LYS A 196 14.80 4.39 -4.54
N PHE A 197 13.82 4.68 -5.39
CA PHE A 197 13.40 3.79 -6.47
C PHE A 197 13.40 4.54 -7.80
N GLU A 198 13.42 3.79 -8.88
CA GLU A 198 13.44 4.34 -10.24
C GLU A 198 12.16 3.93 -10.99
N TRP A 199 11.98 4.45 -12.20
CA TRP A 199 10.88 4.06 -13.08
C TRP A 199 11.43 3.26 -14.26
N ASN A 200 10.76 2.17 -14.62
CA ASN A 200 11.08 1.39 -15.80
C ASN A 200 10.75 2.17 -17.09
N GLU A 201 11.28 1.73 -18.22
CA GLU A 201 11.00 2.34 -19.53
C GLU A 201 9.51 2.27 -19.90
N ASP A 202 8.80 1.23 -19.46
CA ASP A 202 7.36 1.06 -19.65
C ASP A 202 6.50 1.91 -18.68
N GLY A 203 7.15 2.71 -17.83
CA GLY A 203 6.51 3.59 -16.87
C GLY A 203 6.08 2.92 -15.56
N THR A 204 6.30 1.62 -15.37
CA THR A 204 6.04 0.95 -14.09
C THR A 204 7.09 1.30 -13.03
N PRO A 205 6.76 1.29 -11.72
CA PRO A 205 7.75 1.54 -10.67
C PRO A 205 8.76 0.38 -10.56
N ASN A 206 10.02 0.73 -10.37
CA ASN A 206 11.13 -0.20 -10.18
C ASN A 206 11.69 -0.07 -8.76
N PHE A 207 11.14 -0.84 -7.83
CA PHE A 207 11.57 -0.82 -6.44
C PHE A 207 12.91 -1.54 -6.24
N PRO A 208 13.78 -1.01 -5.37
CA PRO A 208 15.04 -1.65 -5.02
C PRO A 208 14.83 -2.96 -4.25
N ARG A 209 15.92 -3.63 -3.89
CA ARG A 209 15.87 -4.70 -2.88
C ARG A 209 15.88 -4.06 -1.48
N PRO A 210 15.00 -4.49 -0.55
CA PRO A 210 15.01 -3.94 0.80
C PRO A 210 16.33 -4.26 1.52
N GLY A 211 16.74 -3.36 2.40
CA GLY A 211 17.96 -3.47 3.19
C GLY A 211 18.09 -2.33 4.20
N TYR A 212 19.27 -2.20 4.81
CA TYR A 212 19.55 -1.23 5.88
C TYR A 212 20.61 -0.18 5.50
N GLY A 213 21.13 -0.25 4.28
CA GLY A 213 22.13 0.69 3.78
C GLY A 213 23.57 0.31 4.15
N PRO A 214 24.50 1.29 4.17
CA PRO A 214 24.23 2.72 4.10
C PRO A 214 23.57 3.15 2.78
N TYR A 215 22.65 4.12 2.86
CA TYR A 215 22.04 4.78 1.71
C TYR A 215 22.47 6.24 1.68
N GLU A 216 22.59 6.81 0.48
CA GLU A 216 22.74 8.26 0.34
C GLU A 216 21.49 8.96 0.88
N VAL A 217 21.66 10.15 1.46
CA VAL A 217 20.51 10.98 1.85
C VAL A 217 19.78 11.47 0.60
N PRO A 218 18.46 11.73 0.67
CA PRO A 218 17.71 12.26 -0.47
C PRO A 218 18.36 13.52 -1.05
N SER A 219 18.44 13.60 -2.37
CA SER A 219 19.02 14.74 -3.08
C SER A 219 18.36 16.08 -2.69
N GLY A 220 19.16 17.14 -2.64
CA GLY A 220 18.68 18.44 -2.15
C GLY A 220 18.50 18.54 -0.64
N THR A 221 18.81 17.47 0.12
CA THR A 221 18.95 17.58 1.58
C THR A 221 20.15 18.47 1.89
N ASN A 222 19.91 19.58 2.61
CA ASN A 222 21.01 20.38 3.14
C ASN A 222 21.80 19.53 4.13
N ALA A 223 23.06 19.24 3.79
CA ALA A 223 23.99 18.38 4.54
C ALA A 223 24.37 18.91 5.95
N THR A 224 23.64 19.90 6.48
CA THR A 224 23.79 20.40 7.84
C THR A 224 22.91 19.67 8.86
N MET A 225 21.94 18.85 8.43
CA MET A 225 21.27 17.91 9.33
C MET A 225 22.09 16.62 9.43
N LYS A 226 22.96 16.54 10.43
CA LYS A 226 23.41 15.25 10.96
C LYS A 226 22.20 14.57 11.61
N ILE A 227 21.82 13.40 11.11
CA ILE A 227 20.98 12.44 11.84
C ILE A 227 21.91 11.60 12.70
#